data_AF-A0A178MRU4-F1
#
_entry.id   AF-A0A178MRU4-F1
#
_cell.length_a   1.000
_cell.length_b   1.000
_cell.length_c   1.000
_cell.angle_alpha   90.00
_cell.angle_beta   90.00
_cell.angle_gamma   90.00
#
_symmetry.space_group_name_H-M   'P 1'
#
loop_
_entity.id
_entity.type
_entity.pdbx_description
1 polymer ?
#
loop_
_entity_poly.entity_id
_entity_poly.type
_entity_poly.pdbx_seq_one_letter_code
_entity_poly.pdbx_strand_id
1 'polypeptide(L)' 'MKPSSGLRFAHARLVCQDALSKGHHSPAICEVIRVAENIVWYSVLGGDGMPVSREWCEEARFPEICANAA' A
#
# COMPACT_ATOMS: atom_id res chain seq x y z
N MET A 1 24.16 -2.45 -21.99
CA MET A 1 23.62 -2.77 -20.64
C MET A 1 22.14 -2.43 -20.64
N LYS A 2 21.27 -3.41 -20.33
CA LYS A 2 19.84 -3.15 -20.09
C LYS A 2 19.72 -2.38 -18.77
N PRO A 3 18.85 -1.36 -18.64
CA PRO A 3 18.41 -0.95 -17.32
C PRO A 3 17.68 -2.14 -16.70
N SER A 4 18.16 -2.63 -15.56
CA SER A 4 17.55 -3.76 -14.83
C SER A 4 16.25 -3.39 -14.10
N SER A 5 15.88 -2.12 -14.09
CA SER A 5 14.75 -1.59 -13.33
C SER A 5 13.59 -1.17 -14.24
N GLY A 6 12.84 -2.14 -14.73
CA GLY A 6 11.43 -1.90 -15.03
C GLY A 6 10.71 -1.70 -13.70
N LEU A 7 10.01 -0.58 -13.49
CA LEU A 7 9.19 -0.36 -12.30
C LEU A 7 8.31 -1.60 -12.06
N ARG A 8 8.55 -2.32 -10.97
CA ARG A 8 7.73 -3.47 -10.57
C ARG A 8 6.68 -2.98 -9.58
N PHE A 9 5.47 -2.80 -10.08
CA PHE A 9 4.32 -2.42 -9.26
C PHE A 9 3.78 -3.65 -8.54
N ALA A 10 4.23 -3.87 -7.31
CA ALA A 10 3.61 -4.82 -6.39
C ALA A 10 2.34 -4.19 -5.83
N HIS A 11 1.14 -4.65 -6.18
CA HIS A 11 -0.11 -4.13 -5.62
C HIS A 11 -0.74 -5.18 -4.68
N ALA A 12 -0.90 -4.83 -3.40
CA ALA A 12 -1.67 -5.62 -2.45
C ALA A 12 -2.78 -4.78 -1.81
N ARG A 13 -3.94 -5.43 -1.62
CA ARG A 13 -5.13 -4.87 -0.98
C ARG A 13 -5.35 -5.55 0.37
N LEU A 14 -5.29 -4.78 1.45
CA LEU A 14 -5.59 -5.26 2.80
C LEU A 14 -6.91 -4.67 3.30
N VAL A 15 -7.66 -5.45 4.07
CA VAL A 15 -8.84 -4.96 4.81
C VAL A 15 -8.36 -4.56 6.20
N CYS A 16 -8.35 -3.26 6.45
CA CYS A 16 -7.98 -2.67 7.73
C CYS A 16 -9.26 -2.59 8.61
N GLN A 17 -9.23 -3.22 9.79
CA GLN A 17 -10.36 -3.21 10.74
C GLN A 17 -10.53 -1.87 11.48
N ASP A 18 -9.54 -0.99 11.38
CA ASP A 18 -9.56 0.37 11.93
C ASP A 18 -9.69 1.39 10.79
N ALA A 19 -10.92 1.77 10.43
CA ALA A 19 -11.12 2.98 9.64
C ALA A 19 -11.40 4.16 10.57
N LEU A 20 -10.48 5.12 10.52
CA LEU A 20 -10.55 6.46 11.08
C LEU A 20 -11.89 7.17 10.75
N SER A 21 -12.96 6.85 11.48
CA SER A 21 -14.16 7.68 11.55
C SER A 21 -14.93 7.38 12.83
N LYS A 22 -14.69 8.21 13.86
CA LYS A 22 -15.56 8.47 15.02
C LYS A 22 -16.52 7.32 15.43
N GLY A 23 -15.99 6.16 15.79
CA GLY A 23 -16.76 5.06 16.41
C GLY A 23 -17.52 4.12 15.46
N HIS A 24 -17.37 4.24 14.14
CA HIS A 24 -17.89 3.24 13.20
C HIS A 24 -16.75 2.36 12.68
N HIS A 25 -16.78 1.07 13.03
CA HIS A 25 -15.90 0.03 12.48
C HIS A 25 -16.25 -0.22 11.00
N SER A 26 -15.92 0.74 10.14
CA SER A 26 -16.03 0.57 8.71
C SER A 26 -14.75 -0.13 8.22
N PRO A 27 -14.82 -1.14 7.35
CA PRO A 27 -13.62 -1.72 6.76
C PRO A 27 -12.94 -0.67 5.88
N ALA A 28 -11.68 -0.36 6.16
CA ALA A 28 -10.84 0.44 5.27
C ALA A 28 -10.09 -0.49 4.30
N ILE A 29 -9.79 0.02 3.11
CA ILE A 29 -8.99 -0.70 2.13
C ILE A 29 -7.61 -0.08 2.11
N CYS A 30 -6.59 -0.87 2.31
CA CYS A 30 -5.21 -0.41 2.33
C CYS A 30 -4.52 -0.92 1.04
N GLU A 31 -4.02 -0.01 0.20
CA GLU A 31 -3.27 -0.29 -1.01
C GLU A 31 -1.78 -0.06 -0.77
N VAL A 32 -0.97 -1.07 -1.12
CA VAL A 32 0.49 -1.01 -1.03
C VAL A 32 1.04 -1.15 -2.44
N ILE A 33 1.76 -0.15 -2.93
CA ILE A 33 2.34 -0.12 -4.27
C ILE A 33 3.85 0.10 -4.18
N ARG A 34 4.66 -0.88 -4.56
CA ARG A 34 6.11 -0.67 -4.73
C ARG A 34 6.34 0.18 -5.98
N VAL A 35 6.96 1.35 -5.83
CA VAL A 35 7.21 2.26 -6.96
C VAL A 35 8.68 2.28 -7.39
N ALA A 36 9.59 2.00 -6.46
CA ALA A 36 11.02 1.94 -6.69
C ALA A 36 11.66 1.02 -5.64
N GLU A 37 12.97 0.79 -5.77
CA GLU A 37 13.73 0.05 -4.75
C GLU A 37 13.60 0.74 -3.39
N ASN A 38 13.19 -0.02 -2.37
CA ASN A 38 12.96 0.44 -1.00
C ASN A 38 11.89 1.52 -0.82
N ILE A 39 11.16 1.92 -1.87
CA ILE A 39 10.11 2.95 -1.80
C ILE A 39 8.74 2.36 -2.14
N VAL A 40 7.83 2.51 -1.20
CA VAL A 40 6.43 2.10 -1.30
C VAL A 40 5.52 3.32 -1.20
N TRP A 41 4.50 3.31 -2.05
CA TRP A 41 3.32 4.16 -1.93
C TRP A 41 2.24 3.42 -1.16
N TYR A 42 1.93 3.89 0.04
CA TYR A 42 0.88 3.35 0.89
C TYR A 42 -0.34 4.27 0.87
N SER A 43 -1.52 3.71 0.60
CA SER A 43 -2.78 4.43 0.63
C SER A 43 -3.80 3.71 1.50
N VAL A 44 -4.50 4.45 2.36
CA VAL A 44 -5.73 3.98 3.00
C VAL A 44 -6.89 4.61 2.27
N LEU A 45 -7.86 3.79 1.84
CA LEU A 45 -9.06 4.20 1.15
C LEU A 45 -10.27 4.06 2.09
N GLY A 46 -11.17 5.04 1.99
CA GLY A 46 -12.48 5.01 2.62
C GLY A 46 -13.42 4.02 1.92
N GLY A 47 -14.64 3.91 2.45
CA GLY A 47 -15.67 3.01 1.89
C GLY A 47 -16.14 3.39 0.48
N ASP A 48 -15.86 4.61 0.03
CA ASP A 48 -16.10 5.11 -1.34
C ASP A 48 -14.93 4.82 -2.30
N GLY A 49 -13.86 4.18 -1.81
CA GLY A 49 -12.63 3.95 -2.58
C GLY A 49 -11.74 5.18 -2.73
N MET A 50 -12.11 6.32 -2.14
CA MET A 50 -11.29 7.52 -2.17
C MET A 50 -10.20 7.45 -1.10
N PRO A 51 -8.99 7.95 -1.39
CA PRO A 51 -7.89 7.98 -0.43
C PRO A 51 -8.23 8.86 0.77
N VAL A 52 -8.20 8.28 1.97
CA VAL A 52 -8.31 9.02 3.24
C VAL A 52 -6.93 9.34 3.83
N SER A 53 -5.91 8.53 3.53
CA SER A 53 -4.52 8.78 3.91
C SER A 53 -3.57 8.23 2.85
N ARG A 54 -2.45 8.92 2.65
CA ARG A 54 -1.40 8.56 1.70
C ARG A 54 -0.03 8.91 2.26
N GLU A 55 0.91 8.00 2.15
CA GLU A 55 2.29 8.25 2.53
C GLU A 55 3.29 7.49 1.65
N TRP A 56 4.45 8.09 1.46
CA TRP A 56 5.64 7.41 0.99
C TRP A 56 6.31 6.76 2.19
N CYS A 57 6.64 5.48 2.08
CA CYS A 57 7.33 4.79 3.15
C CYS A 57 8.28 3.71 2.63
N GLU A 58 9.09 3.19 3.54
CA GLU A 58 10.06 2.15 3.21
C GLU A 58 9.38 0.80 2.99
N GLU A 59 9.91 0.02 2.05
CA GLU A 59 9.48 -1.36 1.75
C GLU A 59 9.54 -2.28 2.98
N ALA A 60 10.50 -2.04 3.88
CA ALA A 60 10.69 -2.79 5.12
C ALA A 60 9.48 -2.76 6.08
N ARG A 61 8.52 -1.84 5.88
CA ARG A 61 7.24 -1.84 6.62
C ARG A 61 6.27 -2.93 6.15
N PHE A 62 6.46 -3.44 4.94
CA PHE A 62 5.57 -4.43 4.31
C PHE A 62 6.35 -5.64 3.76
N PRO A 63 7.17 -6.31 4.60
CA PRO A 63 8.11 -7.33 4.12
C PRO A 63 7.40 -8.51 3.45
N GLU A 64 6.24 -8.94 3.98
CA GLU A 64 5.47 -10.06 3.42
C GLU A 64 4.82 -9.72 2.08
N ILE A 65 4.35 -8.48 1.91
CA ILE A 65 3.73 -8.01 0.67
C ILE A 65 4.77 -7.93 -0.44
N CYS A 66 5.93 -7.36 -0.10
CA CYS A 66 6.98 -7.12 -1.07
C CYS A 66 7.79 -8.39 -1.39
N ALA A 67 7.91 -9.33 -0.46
CA ALA A 67 8.49 -10.65 -0.72
C ALA A 67 7.68 -11.47 -1.74
N ASN A 68 6.35 -11.32 -1.75
CA ASN A 68 5.46 -12.02 -2.67
C ASN A 68 5.37 -11.38 -4.07
N ALA A 69 6.03 -10.25 -4.29
CA ALA A 69 5.98 -9.49 -5.54
C ALA A 69 7.27 -9.58 -6.38
N ALA A 70 8.14 -10.55 -6.08
CA ALA A 70 9.43 -10.79 -6.72
C ALA A 70 9.34 -11.38 -8.13
#